data_AF-A0A376BVP8-F1
#
_entry.id   AF-A0A376BVP8-F1
#
_cell.length_a   1.000
_cell.length_b   1.000
_cell.length_c   1.000
_cell.angle_alpha   90.00
_cell.angle_beta   90.00
_cell.angle_gamma   90.00
#
_symmetry.space_group_name_H-M   'P 1'
#
loop_
_entity.id
_entity.type
_entity.pdbx_description
1 polymer ?
#
loop_
_entity_poly.entity_id
_entity_poly.type
_entity_poly.pdbx_seq_one_letter_code
_entity_poly.pdbx_strand_id
1 'polypeptide(L)' 'MLKEDIAFIDDLGGTVSVAKACEITKGAVSQWRKNGIPKAQLKFLSLKFPIQYQQIYGDIELAEKSATESSGSPKPD' A
#
# COMPACT_ATOMS: atom_id res chain seq x y z
N MET A 1 -8.41 -2.36 -11.98
CA MET A 1 -9.03 -2.51 -10.65
C MET A 1 -8.15 -3.46 -9.88
N LEU A 2 -7.40 -2.95 -8.90
CA LEU A 2 -6.46 -3.75 -8.14
C LEU A 2 -7.24 -4.48 -7.04
N LYS A 3 -7.33 -5.81 -7.15
CA LYS A 3 -8.02 -6.64 -6.16
C LYS A 3 -7.29 -6.60 -4.81
N GLU A 4 -6.00 -6.30 -4.86
CA GLU A 4 -5.05 -6.21 -3.76
C GLU A 4 -5.40 -5.04 -2.86
N ASP A 5 -5.71 -3.86 -3.42
CA ASP A 5 -6.11 -2.67 -2.65
C ASP A 5 -7.38 -2.91 -1.84
N ILE A 6 -8.34 -3.64 -2.41
CA ILE A 6 -9.60 -3.97 -1.73
C ILE A 6 -9.32 -4.97 -0.61
N ALA A 7 -8.56 -6.02 -0.89
CA ALA A 7 -8.16 -7.03 0.09
C ALA A 7 -7.38 -6.40 1.25
N PHE A 8 -6.47 -5.48 0.95
CA PHE A 8 -5.71 -4.74 1.95
C PHE A 8 -6.62 -3.87 2.82
N ILE A 9 -7.57 -3.13 2.23
CA ILE A 9 -8.54 -2.34 3.00
C ILE A 9 -9.37 -3.24 3.91
N ASP A 10 -9.79 -4.42 3.44
CA ASP A 10 -10.60 -5.36 4.23
C ASP A 10 -9.79 -6.00 5.37
N ASP A 11 -8.53 -6.37 5.12
CA ASP A 11 -7.62 -6.93 6.13
C ASP A 11 -7.29 -5.92 7.23
N LEU A 12 -7.18 -4.64 6.89
CA LEU A 12 -7.04 -3.53 7.85
C LEU A 12 -8.31 -3.24 8.67
N GLY A 13 -9.37 -4.05 8.53
CA GLY A 13 -10.64 -3.89 9.23
C GLY A 13 -11.65 -3.00 8.49
N GLY A 14 -11.49 -2.86 7.17
CA GLY A 14 -12.43 -2.21 6.28
C GLY A 14 -12.33 -0.68 6.22
N THR A 15 -13.25 -0.08 5.45
CA THR A 15 -13.28 1.35 5.10
C THR A 15 -13.23 2.28 6.32
N VAL A 16 -13.90 1.91 7.43
CA VAL A 16 -13.97 2.75 8.63
C VAL A 16 -12.65 2.75 9.40
N SER A 17 -12.01 1.59 9.52
CA SER A 17 -10.76 1.43 10.25
C SER A 17 -9.62 2.13 9.51
N VAL A 18 -9.55 1.97 8.19
CA VAL A 18 -8.58 2.68 7.34
C VAL A 18 -8.82 4.20 7.36
N ALA A 19 -10.07 4.65 7.28
CA ALA A 19 -10.39 6.08 7.34
C ALA A 19 -9.93 6.73 8.67
N LYS A 20 -10.11 6.02 9.80
CA LYS A 20 -9.59 6.45 11.10
C LYS A 20 -8.06 6.44 11.16
N ALA A 21 -7.42 5.40 10.62
CA ALA A 21 -5.96 5.28 10.62
C ALA A 21 -5.27 6.37 9.78
N CYS A 22 -5.91 6.81 8.70
CA CYS A 22 -5.43 7.88 7.83
C CYS A 22 -6.01 9.26 8.15
N GLU A 23 -6.90 9.38 9.14
CA GLU A 23 -7.57 10.64 9.53
C GLU A 23 -8.29 11.35 8.37
N ILE A 24 -8.96 10.57 7.51
CA ILE A 24 -9.71 11.06 6.35
C ILE A 24 -11.17 10.60 6.39
N THR A 25 -11.95 11.06 5.42
CA THR A 25 -13.36 10.66 5.30
C THR A 25 -13.50 9.20 4.85
N LYS A 26 -14.55 8.53 5.35
CA LYS A 26 -14.96 7.19 4.87
C LYS A 26 -15.23 7.18 3.36
N GLY A 27 -15.75 8.30 2.83
CA GLY A 27 -16.01 8.49 1.40
C GLY A 27 -14.73 8.42 0.56
N ALA A 28 -13.62 8.99 1.02
CA ALA A 28 -12.34 8.89 0.34
C ALA A 28 -11.85 7.44 0.24
N VAL A 29 -11.89 6.68 1.35
CA VAL A 29 -11.52 5.26 1.33
C VAL A 29 -12.47 4.42 0.47
N SER A 30 -13.76 4.75 0.46
CA SER A 30 -14.72 4.10 -0.45
C SER A 30 -14.40 4.35 -1.92
N GLN A 31 -13.84 5.51 -2.26
CA GLN A 31 -13.36 5.78 -3.63
C GLN A 31 -12.09 5.00 -3.94
N TRP A 32 -11.20 4.76 -2.97
CA TRP A 32 -10.00 3.94 -3.18
C TRP A 32 -10.34 2.51 -3.58
N ARG A 33 -11.41 1.93 -3.03
CA ARG A 33 -11.88 0.60 -3.45
C ARG A 33 -12.26 0.52 -4.94
N LYS A 34 -12.54 1.65 -5.58
CA LYS A 34 -12.90 1.74 -7.01
C LYS A 34 -11.72 2.19 -7.86
N ASN A 35 -10.97 3.17 -7.36
CA ASN A 35 -9.98 3.92 -8.14
C ASN A 35 -8.53 3.54 -7.78
N GLY A 36 -8.33 2.74 -6.74
CA GLY A 36 -7.04 2.38 -6.15
C GLY A 36 -6.65 3.28 -4.97
N ILE A 37 -5.77 2.76 -4.11
CA ILE A 37 -5.20 3.52 -2.99
C ILE A 37 -4.14 4.48 -3.56
N PRO A 38 -4.21 5.79 -3.25
CA PRO A 38 -3.19 6.71 -3.75
C PRO A 38 -1.83 6.40 -3.12
N LYS A 39 -0.76 6.52 -3.93
CA LYS A 39 0.60 6.08 -3.56
C LYS A 39 1.11 6.64 -2.23
N ALA A 40 0.78 7.90 -1.91
CA ALA A 40 1.18 8.52 -0.66
C ALA A 40 0.55 7.83 0.56
N GLN A 41 -0.76 7.52 0.48
CA GLN A 41 -1.46 6.80 1.54
C GLN A 41 -1.03 5.33 1.59
N LEU A 42 -0.75 4.71 0.45
CA LEU A 42 -0.20 3.35 0.42
C LEU A 42 1.16 3.27 1.15
N LYS A 43 2.05 4.24 0.91
CA LYS A 43 3.34 4.33 1.62
C LYS A 43 3.18 4.56 3.12
N PHE A 44 2.20 5.37 3.52
CA PHE A 44 1.89 5.55 4.94
C PHE A 44 1.37 4.24 5.57
N LEU A 45 0.43 3.57 4.89
CA LEU A 45 -0.16 2.32 5.36
C LEU A 45 0.87 1.18 5.39
N SER A 46 1.82 1.13 4.44
CA SER A 46 2.88 0.11 4.44
C SER A 46 3.83 0.27 5.63
N LEU A 47 4.12 1.50 6.05
CA LEU A 47 4.92 1.77 7.24
C LEU A 47 4.16 1.49 8.54
N LYS A 48 2.85 1.77 8.58
CA LYS A 48 2.01 1.58 9.75
C LYS A 48 1.58 0.12 9.95
N PHE A 49 1.37 -0.61 8.86
CA PHE A 49 0.87 -1.98 8.81
C PHE A 49 1.78 -2.87 7.94
N PRO A 50 3.06 -3.04 8.32
CA PRO A 50 4.04 -3.73 7.48
C PRO A 50 3.71 -5.20 7.26
N ILE A 51 3.12 -5.88 8.25
CA ILE A 51 2.77 -7.31 8.15
C ILE A 51 1.66 -7.50 7.12
N GLN A 52 0.56 -6.77 7.27
CA GLN A 52 -0.59 -6.81 6.36
C GLN A 52 -0.17 -6.40 4.94
N TYR A 53 0.68 -5.37 4.84
CA TYR A 53 1.20 -4.92 3.56
C TYR A 53 2.03 -6.02 2.88
N GLN A 54 2.91 -6.71 3.61
CA GLN A 54 3.66 -7.83 3.07
C GLN A 54 2.78 -9.04 2.72
N GLN A 55 1.72 -9.32 3.48
CA GLN A 55 0.82 -10.42 3.17
C GLN A 55 0.03 -10.20 1.87
N ILE A 56 -0.31 -8.94 1.55
CA ILE A 56 -1.12 -8.61 0.37
C ILE A 56 -0.25 -8.21 -0.84
N TYR A 57 0.83 -7.45 -0.63
CA TYR A 57 1.69 -6.91 -1.68
C TYR A 57 3.09 -7.57 -1.73
N GLY A 58 3.49 -8.35 -0.73
CA GLY A 58 4.83 -8.96 -0.66
C GLY A 58 5.06 -10.03 -1.73
N ASP A 59 4.00 -10.67 -2.23
CA ASP A 59 4.08 -11.55 -3.40
C ASP A 59 4.55 -10.81 -4.68
N ILE A 60 4.38 -9.48 -4.72
CA ILE A 60 4.78 -8.62 -5.84
C ILE A 60 6.25 -8.16 -5.69
N GLU A 61 6.70 -7.86 -4.45
CA GLU A 61 8.04 -7.34 -4.21
C GLU A 61 9.15 -8.40 -4.35
N LEU A 62 8.82 -9.69 -4.14
CA LEU A 62 9.74 -10.80 -4.43
C LEU A 62 9.94 -10.98 -5.96
N ALA A 63 8.93 -10.64 -6.76
CA ALA A 63 9.04 -10.62 -8.22
C ALA A 63 9.88 -9.43 -8.72
N GLU A 64 9.76 -8.23 -8.13
CA GLU A 64 10.58 -7.06 -8.51
C GLU A 64 12.03 -7.10 -8.01
N LYS A 65 12.29 -7.69 -6.83
CA LYS A 65 13.67 -7.85 -6.33
C LYS A 65 14.49 -8.80 -7.19
N SER A 66 13.86 -9.72 -7.94
CA SER A 66 14.55 -10.52 -8.96
C SER A 66 15.03 -9.70 -10.17
N ALA A 67 14.56 -8.46 -10.36
CA ALA A 67 14.87 -7.63 -11.51
C ALA A 67 15.72 -6.37 -11.21
N THR A 68 15.99 -6.03 -9.94
CA THR A 68 16.60 -4.72 -9.60
C THR A 68 17.73 -4.77 -8.56
N GLU A 69 18.49 -5.86 -8.48
CA GLU A 69 19.86 -5.82 -7.95
C GLU A 69 20.84 -5.36 -9.05
N SER A 70 20.77 -4.08 -9.45
CA SER A 70 21.89 -3.36 -10.10
C SER A 70 21.52 -1.88 -10.30
N SER A 71 21.89 -1.03 -9.35
CA SER A 71 22.53 0.26 -9.67
C SER A 71 22.92 0.94 -8.37
N GLY A 72 24.22 0.85 -8.09
CA GLY A 72 24.86 1.59 -7.02
C GLY A 72 24.76 3.09 -7.24
N SER A 73 24.64 3.80 -6.13
CA SER A 73 24.74 5.25 -6.06
C SER A 73 26.11 5.74 -6.53
N PRO A 74 26.17 6.91 -7.20
CA PRO A 74 27.25 7.85 -6.94
C PRO A 74 26.66 9.17 -6.44
N LYS A 75 27.10 9.56 -5.25
CA LYS A 75 26.97 10.91 -4.69
C LYS A 75 28.04 11.78 -5.37
N PRO A 76 27.71 12.89 -6.04
CA PRO A 76 28.72 13.88 -6.40
C PRO A 76 28.94 14.85 -5.22
N ASP A 77 30.21 15.05 -4.86
CA ASP A 77 30.73 16.21 -4.13
C ASP A 77 30.83 17.44 -5.06
#